data_AF-A0A812EY78-F1
#
_entry.id   AF-A0A812EY78-F1
#
_cell.length_a   1.000
_cell.length_b   1.000
_cell.length_c   1.000
_cell.angle_alpha   90.00
_cell.angle_beta   90.00
_cell.angle_gamma   90.00
#
_symmetry.space_group_name_H-M   'P 1'
#
loop_
_entity.id
_entity.type
_entity.pdbx_description
1 polymer ?
#
loop_
_entity_poly.entity_id
_entity_poly.type
_entity_poly.pdbx_seq_one_letter_code
_entity_poly.pdbx_strand_id
1 'polypeptide(L)'
;MLSEGWDAKTVTHIMGLRAFSSQLLCEQVVGRGLRRTSYDVNPQTGLFEPEYVNIFGVPFTFLPHEGGEDAPPVPPTPKTRIYVDDAKKEHEISWPNVIRINHVYLPKLTLDLKDIKSIELRPEDTPRLVEVAPIIEGKPDVTKITEIDLDSLGKRYRKQRLIFEATLEIFEQMQPTWKGRKEIMLSQLTKIVEDFIDSSKIVIKSKFFQEDFRKRLLIMLNMRKIVQHLFTAIRFENTQTVVPIYDKEMPIKSTSRMMTWYTSRPC
;
A
#
# COMPACT_ATOMS: atom_id res chain seq x y z
N MET A 1 -23.10 -17.48 3.24
CA MET A 1 -22.77 -16.27 2.48
C MET A 1 -21.89 -15.40 3.37
N LEU A 2 -20.60 -15.74 3.42
CA LEU A 2 -19.46 -14.95 3.90
C LEU A 2 -18.22 -15.62 3.29
N SER A 3 -18.19 -15.65 1.95
CA SER A 3 -17.08 -16.20 1.15
C SER A 3 -15.97 -15.16 0.91
N GLU A 4 -16.13 -13.94 1.43
CA GLU A 4 -15.19 -12.84 1.33
C GLU A 4 -14.59 -12.45 2.69
N GLY A 5 -13.43 -11.80 2.64
CA GLY A 5 -12.64 -11.45 3.81
C GLY A 5 -13.25 -10.32 4.63
N TRP A 6 -13.79 -10.64 5.80
CA TRP A 6 -14.23 -9.66 6.79
C TRP A 6 -13.20 -9.50 7.92
N ASP A 7 -12.96 -8.24 8.31
CA ASP A 7 -12.02 -7.83 9.35
C ASP A 7 -12.74 -7.18 10.53
N ALA A 8 -13.35 -8.01 11.39
CA ALA A 8 -13.83 -7.56 12.69
C ALA A 8 -12.97 -8.17 13.79
N LYS A 9 -12.69 -7.36 14.82
CA LYS A 9 -11.87 -7.74 15.98
C LYS A 9 -12.70 -8.12 17.20
N THR A 10 -14.01 -7.87 17.20
CA THR A 10 -14.89 -8.00 18.38
C THR A 10 -15.84 -9.20 18.28
N VAL A 11 -15.39 -10.28 17.64
CA VAL A 11 -16.23 -11.44 17.34
C VAL A 11 -16.26 -12.35 18.56
N THR A 12 -17.42 -12.48 19.20
CA THR A 12 -17.58 -13.33 20.39
C THR A 12 -18.29 -14.65 20.09
N HIS A 13 -19.07 -14.70 19.00
CA HIS A 13 -19.89 -15.84 18.63
C HIS A 13 -19.83 -16.09 17.11
N ILE A 14 -19.65 -17.35 16.72
CA ILE A 14 -19.72 -17.83 15.34
C ILE A 14 -20.76 -18.94 15.25
N MET A 15 -21.72 -18.80 14.36
CA MET A 15 -22.78 -19.80 14.15
C MET A 15 -22.78 -20.32 12.70
N GLY A 16 -22.52 -21.61 12.55
CA GLY A 16 -22.61 -22.34 11.29
C GLY A 16 -24.05 -22.78 11.02
N LEU A 17 -24.74 -22.08 10.12
CA LEU A 17 -26.12 -22.41 9.70
C LEU A 17 -26.19 -23.26 8.42
N ARG A 18 -25.06 -23.50 7.76
CA ARG A 18 -24.95 -24.29 6.52
C ARG A 18 -23.80 -25.28 6.63
N ALA A 19 -23.98 -26.46 6.04
CA ALA A 19 -22.91 -27.44 5.91
C ALA A 19 -21.71 -26.86 5.14
N PHE A 20 -20.52 -27.05 5.69
CA PHE A 20 -19.26 -26.65 5.07
C PHE A 20 -18.81 -27.72 4.07
N SER A 21 -18.39 -27.31 2.88
CA SER A 21 -17.93 -28.21 1.82
C SER A 21 -16.45 -28.61 1.94
N SER A 22 -15.68 -27.92 2.78
CA SER A 22 -14.26 -28.23 3.03
C SER A 22 -13.82 -27.78 4.42
N GLN A 23 -12.81 -28.48 4.96
CA GLN A 23 -12.20 -28.14 6.26
C GLN A 23 -11.49 -26.78 6.24
N LEU A 24 -10.83 -26.43 5.12
CA LEU A 24 -10.15 -25.15 4.95
C LEU A 24 -11.11 -23.96 5.15
N LEU A 25 -12.36 -24.09 4.68
CA LEU A 25 -13.38 -23.05 4.88
C LEU A 25 -13.80 -22.95 6.35
N CYS A 26 -13.87 -24.05 7.09
CA CYS A 26 -14.13 -24.03 8.54
C CYS A 26 -13.04 -23.26 9.28
N GLU A 27 -11.77 -23.59 9.02
CA GLU A 27 -10.61 -22.94 9.64
C GLU A 27 -10.56 -21.45 9.32
N GLN A 28 -10.80 -21.08 8.06
CA GLN A 28 -10.85 -19.68 7.64
C GLN A 28 -12.01 -18.90 8.27
N VAL A 29 -13.13 -19.55 8.60
CA VAL A 29 -14.25 -18.88 9.29
C VAL A 29 -13.95 -18.74 10.78
N VAL A 30 -13.41 -19.78 11.42
CA VAL A 30 -13.09 -19.76 12.86
C VAL A 30 -11.92 -18.83 13.17
N GLY A 31 -10.85 -18.86 12.38
CA GLY A 31 -9.66 -18.01 12.57
C GLY A 31 -9.98 -16.51 12.55
N ARG A 32 -11.12 -16.10 12.01
CA ARG A 32 -11.58 -14.71 12.05
C ARG A 32 -12.07 -14.27 13.43
N GLY A 33 -12.55 -15.22 14.24
CA GLY A 33 -12.96 -14.99 15.63
C GLY A 33 -11.81 -15.04 16.64
N LEU A 34 -10.65 -15.58 16.25
CA LEU A 34 -9.48 -15.70 17.12
C LEU A 34 -8.59 -14.44 17.15
N ARG A 35 -9.10 -13.31 16.64
CA ARG A 35 -8.39 -12.03 16.71
C ARG A 35 -8.53 -11.46 18.11
N ARG A 36 -7.40 -11.18 18.75
CA ARG A 36 -7.34 -10.54 20.06
C ARG A 36 -7.86 -9.11 20.00
N THR A 37 -8.71 -8.75 20.96
CA THR A 37 -9.35 -7.44 21.09
C THR A 37 -8.55 -6.51 22.00
N SER A 38 -7.94 -7.06 23.06
CA SER A 38 -7.21 -6.32 24.08
C SER A 38 -5.74 -6.73 24.14
N TYR A 39 -4.87 -5.71 24.22
CA TYR A 39 -3.44 -5.85 24.46
C TYR A 39 -3.04 -5.31 25.84
N ASP A 40 -4.01 -5.15 26.73
CA ASP A 40 -3.71 -4.74 28.10
C ASP A 40 -3.09 -5.92 28.85
N VAL A 41 -1.92 -5.69 29.43
CA VAL A 41 -1.22 -6.68 30.24
C VAL A 41 -1.85 -6.67 31.62
N ASN A 42 -2.25 -7.85 32.13
CA ASN A 42 -2.74 -7.94 33.50
C ASN A 42 -1.56 -7.61 34.45
N PRO A 43 -1.67 -6.57 35.30
CA PRO A 43 -0.59 -6.16 36.20
C PRO A 43 -0.19 -7.24 37.22
N GLN A 44 -1.08 -8.19 37.52
CA GLN A 44 -0.84 -9.26 38.50
C GLN A 44 -0.11 -10.45 37.88
N THR A 45 -0.41 -10.80 36.63
CA THR A 45 0.18 -11.97 35.96
C THR A 45 1.33 -11.60 35.01
N GLY A 46 1.41 -10.33 34.60
CA GLY A 46 2.37 -9.88 33.58
C GLY A 46 2.10 -10.43 32.18
N LEU A 47 0.97 -11.11 31.98
CA LEU A 47 0.56 -11.76 30.73
C LEU A 47 -0.72 -11.14 30.18
N PHE A 48 -1.02 -11.43 28.92
CA PHE A 48 -2.31 -11.08 28.33
C PHE A 48 -3.36 -12.09 28.75
N GLU A 49 -4.54 -11.62 29.13
CA GLU A 49 -5.67 -12.48 29.45
C GLU A 49 -6.11 -13.31 28.23
N PRO A 50 -6.53 -14.57 28.41
CA PRO A 50 -7.09 -15.36 27.32
C PRO A 50 -8.42 -14.74 26.86
N GLU A 51 -8.63 -14.69 25.54
CA GLU A 51 -9.90 -14.30 24.93
C GLU A 51 -10.51 -15.52 24.24
N TYR A 52 -11.81 -15.71 24.40
CA TYR A 52 -12.53 -16.87 23.90
C TYR A 52 -13.57 -16.46 22.86
N VAL A 53 -13.80 -17.35 21.89
CA VAL A 53 -14.87 -17.24 20.90
C VAL A 53 -15.75 -18.49 20.96
N ASN A 54 -17.06 -18.30 21.04
CA ASN A 54 -18.02 -19.40 21.08
C ASN A 54 -18.39 -19.81 19.65
N ILE A 55 -18.25 -21.11 19.34
CA ILE A 55 -18.46 -21.64 17.99
C ILE A 55 -19.58 -22.69 18.03
N PHE A 56 -20.61 -22.50 17.21
CA PHE A 56 -21.77 -23.39 17.12
C PHE A 56 -21.95 -23.91 15.70
N GLY A 57 -22.27 -25.19 15.52
CA GLY A 57 -22.66 -25.75 14.22
C GLY A 57 -21.54 -25.78 13.15
N VAL A 58 -20.27 -25.62 13.56
CA VAL A 58 -19.09 -25.76 12.69
C VAL A 58 -18.35 -27.04 13.09
N PRO A 59 -18.11 -28.00 12.18
CA PRO A 59 -17.39 -29.23 12.50
C PRO A 59 -15.92 -28.89 12.75
N PHE A 60 -15.51 -28.82 14.02
CA PHE A 60 -14.20 -28.36 14.46
C PHE A 60 -13.52 -29.43 15.33
N THR A 61 -12.72 -30.30 14.70
CA THR A 61 -12.12 -31.48 15.35
C THR A 61 -10.59 -31.41 15.48
N PHE A 62 -9.93 -30.33 15.02
CA PHE A 62 -8.48 -30.30 14.83
C PHE A 62 -7.68 -29.53 15.90
N LEU A 63 -8.30 -28.57 16.60
CA LEU A 63 -7.62 -27.81 17.67
C LEU A 63 -8.01 -28.39 19.02
N PRO A 64 -7.05 -28.61 19.95
CA PRO A 64 -7.37 -29.03 21.30
C PRO A 64 -8.27 -27.98 21.93
N HIS A 65 -9.53 -28.33 22.16
CA HIS A 65 -10.38 -27.56 23.04
C HIS A 65 -9.80 -27.75 24.46
N GLU A 66 -9.45 -26.67 25.15
CA GLU A 66 -9.20 -26.76 26.58
C GLU A 66 -10.51 -27.16 27.25
N GLY A 67 -10.71 -28.47 27.40
CA GLY A 67 -11.80 -29.06 28.18
C GLY A 67 -11.39 -29.00 29.64
N GLY A 68 -11.84 -27.96 30.33
CA GLY A 68 -11.82 -27.83 31.78
C GLY A 68 -13.19 -27.37 32.26
N GLU A 69 -13.56 -27.81 33.46
CA GLU A 69 -14.87 -27.65 34.11
C GLU A 69 -15.58 -26.30 33.87
N ASP A 70 -16.91 -26.38 33.77
CA ASP A 70 -17.92 -25.35 33.52
C ASP A 70 -17.87 -24.13 34.48
N ALA A 71 -16.77 -23.38 34.50
CA ALA A 71 -16.77 -22.02 34.98
C ALA A 71 -17.10 -21.11 33.79
N PRO A 72 -18.23 -20.37 33.80
CA PRO A 72 -18.46 -19.35 32.79
C PRO A 72 -17.27 -18.38 32.79
N PRO A 73 -16.78 -17.97 31.60
CA PRO A 73 -15.63 -17.07 31.52
C PRO A 73 -15.89 -15.84 32.36
N VAL A 74 -14.86 -15.40 33.11
CA VAL A 74 -14.96 -14.23 33.98
C VAL A 74 -15.47 -13.06 33.14
N PRO A 75 -16.52 -12.35 33.58
CA PRO A 75 -17.06 -11.23 32.83
C PRO A 75 -15.94 -10.23 32.54
N PRO A 76 -15.88 -9.68 31.31
CA PRO A 76 -14.82 -8.76 30.93
C PRO A 76 -14.79 -7.59 31.90
N THR A 77 -13.59 -7.09 32.18
CA THR A 77 -13.41 -5.92 33.04
C THR A 77 -14.27 -4.76 32.52
N PRO A 78 -14.96 -4.03 33.42
CA PRO A 78 -15.85 -2.94 33.01
C PRO A 78 -15.03 -1.92 32.24
N LYS A 79 -15.40 -1.71 30.98
CA LYS A 79 -14.76 -0.71 30.13
C LYS A 79 -15.35 0.65 30.43
N THR A 80 -14.49 1.64 30.59
CA THR A 80 -14.89 3.04 30.68
C THR A 80 -15.46 3.48 29.34
N ARG A 81 -16.71 3.96 29.36
CA ARG A 81 -17.37 4.55 28.19
C ARG A 81 -16.81 5.94 27.93
N ILE A 82 -16.17 6.13 26.78
CA ILE A 82 -15.72 7.43 26.31
C ILE A 82 -16.75 7.95 25.30
N TYR A 83 -17.30 9.11 25.61
CA TYR A 83 -18.32 9.78 24.79
C TYR A 83 -18.09 11.29 24.80
N VAL A 84 -18.73 11.98 23.86
CA VAL A 84 -18.67 13.44 23.77
C VAL A 84 -19.49 14.02 24.93
N ASP A 85 -18.83 14.84 25.75
CA ASP A 85 -19.44 15.53 26.88
C ASP A 85 -19.78 16.97 26.48
N ASP A 86 -21.08 17.28 26.34
CA ASP A 86 -21.57 18.60 25.94
C ASP A 86 -21.14 19.70 26.92
N ALA A 87 -20.88 19.37 28.20
CA ALA A 87 -20.40 20.33 29.18
C ALA A 87 -18.96 20.81 28.91
N LYS A 88 -18.17 20.04 28.14
CA LYS A 88 -16.75 20.33 27.82
C LYS A 88 -16.56 20.88 26.41
N LYS A 89 -17.62 21.45 25.82
CA LYS A 89 -17.62 21.98 24.45
C LYS A 89 -16.57 23.06 24.21
N GLU A 90 -16.16 23.79 25.24
CA GLU A 90 -15.06 24.77 25.14
C GLU A 90 -13.70 24.15 24.77
N HIS A 91 -13.53 22.85 24.95
CA HIS A 91 -12.34 22.09 24.54
C HIS A 91 -12.55 21.37 23.19
N GLU A 92 -13.59 21.72 22.43
CA GLU A 92 -13.84 21.19 21.10
C GLU A 92 -12.68 21.53 20.15
N ILE A 93 -12.10 20.52 19.53
CA ILE A 93 -11.07 20.70 18.51
C ILE A 93 -11.75 20.46 17.16
N SER A 94 -11.66 21.44 16.27
CA SER A 94 -12.13 21.33 14.89
C SER A 94 -10.97 21.38 13.90
N TRP A 95 -11.09 20.63 12.81
CA TRP A 95 -10.07 20.59 11.75
C TRP A 95 -10.70 20.37 10.38
N PRO A 96 -10.06 20.82 9.30
CA PRO A 96 -10.56 20.57 7.96
C PRO A 96 -10.52 19.08 7.61
N ASN A 97 -11.61 18.58 7.03
CA ASN A 97 -11.70 17.24 6.48
C ASN A 97 -11.21 17.26 5.02
N VAL A 98 -9.90 17.15 4.84
CA VAL A 98 -9.27 17.13 3.51
C VAL A 98 -9.30 15.70 2.96
N ILE A 99 -9.99 15.49 1.83
CA ILE A 99 -10.02 14.19 1.14
C ILE A 99 -8.73 13.97 0.36
N ARG A 100 -8.26 15.01 -0.34
CA ARG A 100 -7.05 14.94 -1.16
C ARG A 100 -6.42 16.31 -1.34
N ILE A 101 -5.17 16.30 -1.79
CA ILE A 101 -4.42 17.50 -2.13
C ILE A 101 -4.14 17.45 -3.64
N ASN A 102 -4.70 18.41 -4.37
CA ASN A 102 -4.49 18.54 -5.81
C ASN A 102 -3.34 19.50 -6.10
N HIS A 103 -2.56 19.18 -7.12
CA HIS A 103 -1.51 20.05 -7.64
C HIS A 103 -2.01 20.69 -8.94
N VAL A 104 -1.98 22.02 -9.00
CA VAL A 104 -2.25 22.76 -10.23
C VAL A 104 -0.92 23.00 -10.93
N TYR A 105 -0.77 22.42 -12.12
CA TYR A 105 0.47 22.48 -12.89
C TYR A 105 0.51 23.67 -13.85
N LEU A 106 1.72 24.14 -14.15
CA LEU A 106 1.95 25.09 -15.25
C LEU A 106 1.56 24.46 -16.60
N PRO A 107 0.92 25.21 -17.54
CA PRO A 107 0.56 24.72 -18.87
C PRO A 107 1.76 24.30 -19.74
N LYS A 108 2.94 24.83 -19.42
CA LYS A 108 4.21 24.44 -20.03
C LYS A 108 5.05 23.77 -18.96
N LEU A 109 5.21 22.46 -19.07
CA LEU A 109 6.06 21.66 -18.22
C LEU A 109 7.53 21.95 -18.57
N THR A 110 8.32 22.22 -17.56
CA THR A 110 9.78 22.28 -17.62
C THR A 110 10.37 21.30 -16.63
N LEU A 111 11.55 20.79 -16.96
CA LEU A 111 12.26 19.92 -16.05
C LEU A 111 13.76 20.14 -16.24
N ASP A 112 14.43 20.76 -15.26
CA ASP A 112 15.89 20.87 -15.32
C ASP A 112 16.54 19.57 -14.86
N LEU A 113 17.07 18.82 -15.83
CA LEU A 113 17.81 17.59 -15.58
C LEU A 113 18.98 17.81 -14.62
N LYS A 114 19.60 19.00 -14.56
CA LYS A 114 20.73 19.26 -13.66
C LYS A 114 20.33 19.11 -12.19
N ASP A 115 19.18 19.64 -11.81
CA ASP A 115 18.69 19.68 -10.43
C ASP A 115 18.04 18.36 -9.98
N ILE A 116 17.73 17.48 -10.94
CA ILE A 116 17.19 16.16 -10.63
C ILE A 116 18.27 15.26 -10.04
N LYS A 117 17.95 14.63 -8.91
CA LYS A 117 18.79 13.59 -8.32
C LYS A 117 18.87 12.38 -9.26
N SER A 118 20.06 11.81 -9.40
CA SER A 118 20.24 10.57 -10.14
C SER A 118 19.49 9.42 -9.46
N ILE A 119 18.90 8.54 -10.26
CA ILE A 119 18.27 7.31 -9.80
C ILE A 119 19.23 6.14 -9.98
N GLU A 120 19.47 5.40 -8.89
CA GLU A 120 20.26 4.18 -8.94
C GLU A 120 19.36 2.96 -9.21
N LEU A 121 19.70 2.20 -10.24
CA LEU A 121 19.08 0.90 -10.54
C LEU A 121 20.06 -0.21 -10.19
N ARG A 122 19.63 -1.09 -9.30
CA ARG A 122 20.37 -2.26 -8.85
C ARG A 122 19.70 -3.52 -9.40
N PRO A 123 20.40 -4.35 -10.19
CA PRO A 123 19.87 -5.63 -10.66
C PRO A 123 19.34 -6.52 -9.53
N GLU A 124 20.01 -6.51 -8.38
CA GLU A 124 19.62 -7.30 -7.20
C GLU A 124 18.22 -6.95 -6.66
N ASP A 125 17.78 -5.70 -6.84
CA ASP A 125 16.48 -5.21 -6.36
C ASP A 125 15.33 -5.52 -7.33
N THR A 126 15.57 -6.24 -8.43
CA THR A 126 14.61 -6.43 -9.53
C THR A 126 13.99 -7.83 -9.48
N PRO A 127 12.72 -8.00 -9.01
CA PRO A 127 12.14 -9.32 -8.75
C PRO A 127 12.02 -10.22 -9.98
N ARG A 128 11.74 -9.64 -11.15
CA ARG A 128 11.67 -10.40 -12.41
C ARG A 128 13.01 -11.00 -12.84
N LEU A 129 14.14 -10.43 -12.40
CA LEU A 129 15.45 -11.06 -12.60
C LEU A 129 15.67 -12.19 -11.58
N VAL A 130 15.08 -12.10 -10.38
CA VAL A 130 15.15 -13.14 -9.33
C VAL A 130 14.48 -14.44 -9.77
N GLU A 131 13.37 -14.39 -10.50
CA GLU A 131 12.68 -15.60 -10.99
C GLU A 131 13.48 -16.34 -12.07
N VAL A 132 14.33 -15.63 -12.82
CA VAL A 132 15.12 -16.19 -13.93
C VAL A 132 16.56 -16.52 -13.48
N ALA A 133 17.08 -15.81 -12.49
CA ALA A 133 18.43 -16.01 -11.97
C ALA A 133 18.45 -17.05 -10.83
N PRO A 134 19.41 -17.99 -10.83
CA PRO A 134 19.63 -18.86 -9.67
C PRO A 134 20.04 -18.02 -8.44
N ILE A 135 19.51 -18.36 -7.27
CA ILE A 135 19.80 -17.65 -6.01
C ILE A 135 21.10 -18.20 -5.40
N ILE A 136 22.08 -17.34 -5.12
CA ILE A 136 23.33 -17.68 -4.43
C ILE A 136 23.49 -16.71 -3.24
N GLU A 137 23.70 -17.25 -2.03
CA GLU A 137 23.81 -16.45 -0.79
C GLU A 137 22.65 -15.47 -0.53
N GLY A 138 21.42 -15.87 -0.90
CA GLY A 138 20.22 -15.04 -0.67
C GLY A 138 20.09 -13.83 -1.60
N LYS A 139 20.99 -13.67 -2.58
CA LYS A 139 20.88 -12.68 -3.66
C LYS A 139 20.79 -13.38 -5.01
N PRO A 140 20.03 -12.83 -5.99
CA PRO A 140 19.98 -13.40 -7.32
C PRO A 140 21.34 -13.28 -8.02
N ASP A 141 21.88 -14.39 -8.53
CA ASP A 141 23.08 -14.36 -9.37
C ASP A 141 22.71 -14.01 -10.81
N VAL A 142 22.60 -12.70 -11.04
CA VAL A 142 22.25 -12.12 -12.35
C VAL A 142 23.30 -12.41 -13.44
N THR A 143 24.47 -12.97 -13.11
CA THR A 143 25.48 -13.35 -14.10
C THR A 143 25.18 -14.68 -14.80
N LYS A 144 24.27 -15.49 -14.24
CA LYS A 144 23.87 -16.81 -14.76
C LYS A 144 22.54 -16.81 -15.52
N ILE A 145 21.98 -15.64 -15.79
CA ILE A 145 20.77 -15.54 -16.62
C ILE A 145 21.14 -15.94 -18.06
N THR A 146 20.38 -16.86 -18.62
CA THR A 146 20.50 -17.31 -20.01
C THR A 146 20.32 -16.14 -20.97
N GLU A 147 21.29 -15.95 -21.87
CA GLU A 147 21.33 -14.86 -22.85
C GLU A 147 20.07 -14.85 -23.74
N ILE A 148 19.51 -16.02 -24.05
CA ILE A 148 18.30 -16.24 -24.86
C ILE A 148 17.05 -15.58 -24.24
N ASP A 149 16.89 -15.63 -22.92
CA ASP A 149 15.70 -15.07 -22.25
C ASP A 149 15.75 -13.54 -22.22
N LEU A 150 16.94 -12.98 -21.98
CA LEU A 150 17.18 -11.54 -22.02
C LEU A 150 16.93 -11.00 -23.44
N ASP A 151 17.42 -11.70 -24.46
CA ASP A 151 17.32 -11.31 -25.87
C ASP A 151 15.85 -11.23 -26.34
N SER A 152 15.02 -12.21 -25.93
CA SER A 152 13.59 -12.24 -26.21
C SER A 152 12.82 -11.08 -25.56
N LEU A 153 13.25 -10.65 -24.37
CA LEU A 153 12.66 -9.54 -23.63
C LEU A 153 13.06 -8.21 -24.27
N GLY A 154 14.34 -7.98 -24.55
CA GLY A 154 14.76 -6.71 -25.14
C GLY A 154 14.31 -6.52 -26.60
N LYS A 155 14.14 -7.60 -27.39
CA LYS A 155 13.52 -7.50 -28.73
C LYS A 155 12.05 -7.05 -28.68
N ARG A 156 11.32 -7.40 -27.61
CA ARG A 156 9.92 -6.97 -27.39
C ARG A 156 9.77 -5.49 -26.99
N TYR A 157 10.82 -4.91 -26.40
CA TYR A 157 10.75 -3.58 -25.77
C TYR A 157 11.81 -2.63 -26.35
N ARG A 158 11.47 -2.03 -27.50
CA ARG A 158 12.27 -0.95 -28.11
C ARG A 158 12.24 0.32 -27.24
N LYS A 159 13.28 1.15 -27.34
CA LYS A 159 13.38 2.46 -26.65
C LYS A 159 12.10 3.31 -26.84
N GLN A 160 11.54 3.36 -28.04
CA GLN A 160 10.33 4.15 -28.29
C GLN A 160 9.13 3.65 -27.48
N ARG A 161 8.98 2.32 -27.36
CA ARG A 161 7.90 1.72 -26.57
C ARG A 161 8.06 2.05 -25.09
N LEU A 162 9.31 2.00 -24.60
CA LEU A 162 9.66 2.36 -23.22
C LEU A 162 9.27 3.81 -22.89
N ILE A 163 9.64 4.75 -23.76
CA ILE A 163 9.29 6.18 -23.62
C ILE A 163 7.77 6.33 -23.60
N PHE A 164 7.07 5.66 -24.52
CA PHE A 164 5.62 5.76 -24.63
C PHE A 164 4.89 5.21 -23.40
N GLU A 165 5.27 4.02 -22.93
CA GLU A 165 4.68 3.41 -21.72
C GLU A 165 4.91 4.29 -20.48
N ALA A 166 6.14 4.78 -20.28
CA ALA A 166 6.45 5.70 -19.18
C ALA A 166 5.66 7.01 -19.27
N THR A 167 5.54 7.57 -20.48
CA THR A 167 4.78 8.78 -20.73
C THR A 167 3.30 8.60 -20.39
N LEU A 168 2.69 7.49 -20.84
CA LEU A 168 1.29 7.19 -20.55
C LEU A 168 1.04 7.04 -19.04
N GLU A 169 1.93 6.36 -18.32
CA GLU A 169 1.78 6.18 -16.88
C GLU A 169 1.82 7.53 -16.12
N ILE A 170 2.70 8.45 -16.53
CA ILE A 170 2.76 9.82 -15.97
C ILE A 170 1.53 10.63 -16.38
N PHE A 171 1.11 10.50 -17.65
CA PHE A 171 -0.04 11.20 -18.19
C PHE A 171 -1.33 10.86 -17.42
N GLU A 172 -1.60 9.58 -17.17
CA GLU A 172 -2.78 9.13 -16.43
C GLU A 172 -2.81 9.68 -14.99
N GLN A 173 -1.64 9.83 -14.36
CA GLN A 173 -1.54 10.43 -13.03
C GLN A 173 -1.79 11.95 -13.03
N MET A 174 -1.38 12.66 -14.09
CA MET A 174 -1.50 14.13 -14.19
C MET A 174 -2.85 14.59 -14.77
N GLN A 175 -3.48 13.78 -15.63
CA GLN A 175 -4.68 14.13 -16.38
C GLN A 175 -5.84 14.63 -15.50
N PRO A 176 -6.14 14.06 -14.32
CA PRO A 176 -7.30 14.49 -13.51
C PRO A 176 -7.21 15.94 -13.01
N THR A 177 -6.01 16.48 -12.87
CA THR A 177 -5.75 17.84 -12.37
C THR A 177 -5.27 18.81 -13.45
N TRP A 178 -5.03 18.31 -14.67
CA TRP A 178 -4.55 19.12 -15.79
C TRP A 178 -5.66 20.01 -16.35
N LYS A 179 -5.38 21.32 -16.46
CA LYS A 179 -6.32 22.31 -17.00
C LYS A 179 -6.09 22.66 -18.48
N GLY A 180 -4.94 22.27 -19.05
CA GLY A 180 -4.59 22.57 -20.43
C GLY A 180 -5.10 21.52 -21.43
N ARG A 181 -4.69 21.67 -22.70
CA ARG A 181 -4.93 20.65 -23.73
C ARG A 181 -4.14 19.37 -23.43
N LYS A 182 -4.80 18.21 -23.52
CA LYS A 182 -4.20 16.90 -23.18
C LYS A 182 -3.11 16.51 -24.18
N GLU A 183 -3.28 16.86 -25.44
CA GLU A 183 -2.35 16.57 -26.54
C GLU A 183 -1.01 17.30 -26.34
N ILE A 184 -1.07 18.51 -25.78
CA ILE A 184 0.11 19.29 -25.41
C ILE A 184 0.82 18.63 -24.23
N MET A 185 0.08 18.21 -23.19
CA MET A 185 0.67 17.53 -22.04
C MET A 185 1.41 16.27 -22.48
N LEU A 186 0.77 15.44 -23.33
CA LEU A 186 1.37 14.22 -23.84
C LEU A 186 2.68 14.48 -24.60
N SER A 187 2.69 15.48 -25.49
CA SER A 187 3.90 15.81 -26.26
C SER A 187 5.03 16.36 -25.38
N GLN A 188 4.71 17.20 -24.38
CA GLN A 188 5.68 17.70 -23.41
C GLN A 188 6.26 16.57 -22.54
N LEU A 189 5.39 15.69 -22.01
CA LEU A 189 5.81 14.53 -21.22
C LEU A 189 6.68 13.57 -22.03
N THR A 190 6.33 13.31 -23.30
CA THR A 190 7.13 12.46 -24.19
C THR A 190 8.56 12.98 -24.29
N LYS A 191 8.72 14.29 -24.52
CA LYS A 191 10.03 14.92 -24.61
C LYS A 191 10.81 14.84 -23.29
N ILE A 192 10.14 15.15 -22.17
CA ILE A 192 10.75 15.09 -20.83
C ILE A 192 11.24 13.68 -20.49
N VAL A 193 10.43 12.67 -20.79
CA VAL A 193 10.76 11.25 -20.56
C VAL A 193 11.92 10.81 -21.45
N GLU A 194 11.91 11.20 -22.73
CA GLU A 194 13.00 10.92 -23.66
C GLU A 194 14.31 11.54 -23.19
N ASP A 195 14.30 12.85 -22.88
CA ASP A 195 15.45 13.59 -22.37
C ASP A 195 15.99 12.94 -21.08
N PHE A 196 15.11 12.49 -20.18
CA PHE A 196 15.50 11.82 -18.94
C PHE A 196 16.14 10.44 -19.18
N ILE A 197 15.56 9.60 -20.06
CA ILE A 197 16.08 8.26 -20.38
C ILE A 197 17.45 8.35 -21.06
N ASP A 198 17.65 9.36 -21.91
CA ASP A 198 18.93 9.59 -22.60
C ASP A 198 19.98 10.27 -21.71
N SER A 199 19.57 10.87 -20.60
CA SER A 199 20.48 11.52 -19.66
C SER A 199 21.37 10.54 -18.88
N SER A 200 22.41 11.07 -18.25
CA SER A 200 23.26 10.33 -17.30
C SER A 200 22.64 10.14 -15.91
N LYS A 201 21.36 10.51 -15.71
CA LYS A 201 20.70 10.44 -14.39
C LYS A 201 20.28 9.03 -13.99
N ILE A 202 20.25 8.08 -14.90
CA ILE A 202 20.04 6.67 -14.60
C ILE A 202 21.40 6.00 -14.39
N VAL A 203 21.73 5.70 -13.13
CA VAL A 203 23.02 5.13 -12.74
C VAL A 203 22.87 3.63 -12.47
N ILE A 204 23.70 2.83 -13.14
CA ILE A 204 23.79 1.39 -12.95
C ILE A 204 25.22 1.04 -12.55
N LYS A 205 25.41 0.58 -11.31
CA LYS A 205 26.75 0.27 -10.77
C LYS A 205 27.36 -1.01 -11.34
N SER A 206 26.54 -1.96 -11.79
CA SER A 206 27.01 -3.22 -12.36
C SER A 206 27.53 -3.03 -13.78
N LYS A 207 28.82 -3.34 -14.01
CA LYS A 207 29.47 -3.29 -15.34
C LYS A 207 28.76 -4.18 -16.36
N PHE A 208 28.21 -5.31 -15.92
CA PHE A 208 27.49 -6.26 -16.79
C PHE A 208 26.24 -5.64 -17.45
N PHE A 209 25.59 -4.69 -16.76
CA PHE A 209 24.36 -4.02 -17.22
C PHE A 209 24.60 -2.66 -17.89
N GLN A 210 25.86 -2.29 -18.17
CA GLN A 210 26.18 -1.01 -18.83
C GLN A 210 26.03 -1.06 -20.36
N GLU A 211 26.00 -2.26 -20.96
CA GLU A 211 25.67 -2.43 -22.37
C GLU A 211 24.26 -1.90 -22.66
N ASP A 212 24.09 -1.20 -23.79
CA ASP A 212 22.85 -0.49 -24.17
C ASP A 212 21.60 -1.40 -24.07
N PHE A 213 21.73 -2.65 -24.50
CA PHE A 213 20.66 -3.65 -24.43
C PHE A 213 20.24 -3.97 -22.98
N ARG A 214 21.20 -4.34 -22.13
CA ARG A 214 20.96 -4.74 -20.74
C ARG A 214 20.54 -3.54 -19.88
N LYS A 215 21.05 -2.35 -20.18
CA LYS A 215 20.61 -1.08 -19.57
C LYS A 215 19.12 -0.83 -19.83
N ARG A 216 18.67 -0.96 -21.09
CA ARG A 216 17.26 -0.79 -21.46
C ARG A 216 16.36 -1.81 -20.77
N LEU A 217 16.81 -3.07 -20.69
CA LEU A 217 16.08 -4.10 -19.99
C LEU A 217 15.90 -3.77 -18.51
N LEU A 218 16.97 -3.35 -17.83
CA LEU A 218 16.92 -3.01 -16.41
C LEU A 218 16.01 -1.80 -16.15
N ILE A 219 16.04 -0.81 -17.03
CA ILE A 219 15.13 0.35 -17.01
C ILE A 219 13.67 -0.10 -17.14
N MET A 220 13.37 -0.99 -18.09
CA MET A 220 12.03 -1.54 -18.27
C MET A 220 11.53 -2.29 -17.03
N LEU A 221 12.36 -3.18 -16.47
CA LEU A 221 11.98 -3.96 -15.30
C LEU A 221 11.76 -3.08 -14.06
N ASN A 222 12.37 -1.89 -14.03
CA ASN A 222 12.24 -0.90 -12.97
C ASN A 222 11.40 0.32 -13.39
N MET A 223 10.54 0.17 -14.41
CA MET A 223 9.83 1.30 -15.02
C MET A 223 9.05 2.12 -13.98
N ARG A 224 8.31 1.45 -13.10
CA ARG A 224 7.52 2.09 -12.04
C ARG A 224 8.38 2.98 -11.13
N LYS A 225 9.61 2.56 -10.81
CA LYS A 225 10.54 3.34 -9.98
C LYS A 225 10.97 4.62 -10.71
N ILE A 226 11.23 4.51 -12.01
CA ILE A 226 11.63 5.64 -12.87
C ILE A 226 10.48 6.61 -13.08
N VAL A 227 9.29 6.10 -13.40
CA VAL A 227 8.06 6.89 -13.52
C VAL A 227 7.78 7.65 -12.23
N GLN A 228 7.85 6.98 -11.08
CA GLN A 228 7.62 7.65 -9.78
C GLN A 228 8.66 8.74 -9.51
N HIS A 229 9.93 8.48 -9.80
CA HIS A 229 11.01 9.45 -9.65
C HIS A 229 10.79 10.69 -10.52
N LEU A 230 10.49 10.46 -11.80
CA LEU A 230 10.26 11.52 -12.77
C LEU A 230 8.98 12.31 -12.46
N PHE A 231 7.87 11.62 -12.15
CA PHE A 231 6.63 12.26 -11.75
C PHE A 231 6.79 13.13 -10.51
N THR A 232 7.57 12.68 -9.52
CA THR A 232 7.86 13.48 -8.31
C THR A 232 8.64 14.74 -8.66
N ALA A 233 9.63 14.65 -9.55
CA ALA A 233 10.40 15.80 -10.01
C ALA A 233 9.55 16.79 -10.82
N ILE A 234 8.75 16.30 -11.78
CA ILE A 234 7.81 17.12 -12.55
C ILE A 234 6.83 17.82 -11.61
N ARG A 235 6.27 17.09 -10.65
CA ARG A 235 5.34 17.64 -9.67
C ARG A 235 6.00 18.73 -8.83
N PHE A 236 7.24 18.54 -8.38
CA PHE A 236 7.94 19.54 -7.59
C PHE A 236 8.20 20.84 -8.37
N GLU A 237 8.75 20.75 -9.59
CA GLU A 237 9.15 21.93 -10.36
C GLU A 237 7.96 22.68 -10.98
N ASN A 238 6.89 21.96 -11.35
CA ASN A 238 5.79 22.53 -12.14
C ASN A 238 4.53 22.82 -11.34
N THR A 239 4.50 22.55 -10.02
CA THR A 239 3.35 22.91 -9.19
C THR A 239 3.30 24.42 -9.02
N GLN A 240 2.26 25.03 -9.56
CA GLN A 240 1.96 26.44 -9.33
C GLN A 240 1.29 26.65 -7.98
N THR A 241 0.28 25.84 -7.67
CA THR A 241 -0.44 25.91 -6.40
C THR A 241 -0.87 24.53 -5.93
N VAL A 242 -0.94 24.40 -4.60
CA VAL A 242 -1.43 23.22 -3.91
C VAL A 242 -2.83 23.54 -3.39
N VAL A 243 -3.83 22.78 -3.82
CA VAL A 243 -5.25 23.03 -3.50
C VAL A 243 -5.79 21.85 -2.70
N PRO A 244 -6.14 22.05 -1.41
CA PRO A 244 -6.84 21.03 -0.64
C PRO A 244 -8.26 20.87 -1.18
N ILE A 245 -8.68 19.62 -1.37
CA ILE A 245 -10.05 19.27 -1.72
C ILE A 245 -10.71 18.75 -0.46
N TYR A 246 -11.63 19.55 0.08
CA TYR A 246 -12.41 19.21 1.25
C TYR A 246 -13.52 18.23 0.90
N ASP A 247 -13.95 17.48 1.90
CA ASP A 247 -15.17 16.71 1.87
C ASP A 247 -16.39 17.63 1.63
N LYS A 248 -17.24 17.24 0.67
CA LYS A 248 -18.39 18.05 0.26
C LYS A 248 -19.50 18.06 1.31
N GLU A 249 -19.67 16.96 2.02
CA GLU A 249 -20.74 16.79 3.00
C GLU A 249 -20.27 17.22 4.40
N MET A 250 -19.03 16.88 4.75
CA MET A 250 -18.45 17.23 6.06
C MET A 250 -17.09 17.90 5.89
N PRO A 251 -17.01 19.18 5.46
CA PRO A 251 -15.74 19.87 5.22
C PRO A 251 -14.93 20.12 6.50
N ILE A 252 -15.59 20.09 7.66
CA ILE A 252 -14.96 20.25 8.98
C ILE A 252 -15.31 19.02 9.82
N LYS A 253 -14.27 18.39 10.38
CA LYS A 253 -14.38 17.36 11.41
C LYS A 253 -14.16 17.99 12.78
N SER A 254 -14.72 17.36 13.79
CA SER A 254 -14.63 17.83 15.17
C SER A 254 -14.66 16.67 16.15
N THR A 255 -14.02 16.86 17.30
CA THR A 255 -14.16 15.96 18.46
C THR A 255 -15.61 15.85 18.94
N SER A 256 -16.46 16.85 18.70
CA SER A 256 -17.88 16.82 19.05
C SER A 256 -18.70 15.76 18.31
N ARG A 257 -18.17 15.21 17.21
CA ARG A 257 -18.82 14.18 16.39
C ARG A 257 -18.18 12.79 16.56
N MET A 258 -17.33 12.60 17.57
CA MET A 258 -16.70 11.31 17.82
C MET A 258 -17.75 10.26 18.21
N MET A 259 -17.63 9.07 17.62
CA MET A 259 -18.43 7.92 18.05
C MET A 259 -18.05 7.53 19.47
N THR A 260 -19.05 7.10 20.26
CA THR A 260 -18.80 6.50 21.56
C THR A 260 -17.93 5.25 21.39
N TRP A 261 -16.90 5.12 22.20
CA TRP A 261 -16.05 3.94 22.26
C TRP A 261 -15.73 3.58 23.71
N TYR A 262 -15.14 2.41 23.92
CA TYR A 262 -14.93 1.83 25.25
C TYR A 262 -13.45 1.50 25.44
N THR A 263 -12.89 1.87 26.59
CA THR A 263 -11.47 1.61 26.94
C THR A 263 -11.36 0.95 28.30
N SER A 264 -10.40 0.05 28.45
CA SER A 264 -9.98 -0.54 29.74
C SER A 264 -8.81 0.23 30.37
N ARG A 265 -8.26 1.24 29.69
CA ARG A 265 -7.16 2.06 30.22
C ARG A 265 -7.67 3.07 31.25
N PRO A 266 -6.89 3.32 32.32
CA PRO A 266 -7.20 4.36 33.29
C PRO A 266 -7.24 5.73 32.59
N CYS A 267 -8.23 6.54 32.96
CA CYS A 267 -8.46 7.90 32.45
C CYS A 267 -7.77 8.93 33.33
#